data_AF-A0A2V5MMH6-F1
#
_entry.id   AF-A0A2V5MMH6-F1
#
_cell.length_a   1.000
_cell.length_b   1.000
_cell.length_c   1.000
_cell.angle_alpha   90.00
_cell.angle_beta   90.00
_cell.angle_gamma   90.00
#
_symmetry.space_group_name_H-M   'P 1'
#
loop_
_entity.id
_entity.type
_entity.pdbx_description
1 polymer ?
#
loop_
_entity_poly.entity_id
_entity_poly.type
_entity_poly.pdbx_seq_one_letter_code
_entity_poly.pdbx_strand_id
1 'polypeptide(L)'
;MVDSAISALKSDPATKEVSDALKQLTNSIAAAQDLASEEKNEAIEILSVVASEATAPKDKRKASVVNRLLAQFPTLIQTSAALLEIWQTVGPSIISFFK
;
A
#
# COMPACT_ATOMS: atom_id res chain seq x y z
N MET A 1 4.84 4.51 -11.05
CA MET A 1 3.44 4.18 -11.43
C MET A 1 2.46 4.28 -10.26
N VAL A 2 2.90 4.04 -9.03
CA VAL A 2 2.13 4.26 -7.78
C VAL A 2 1.31 5.55 -7.78
N ASP A 3 1.92 6.71 -8.05
CA ASP A 3 1.25 8.02 -7.94
C ASP A 3 0.05 8.16 -8.87
N SER A 4 0.13 7.60 -10.08
CA SER A 4 -0.95 7.65 -11.07
C SER A 4 -2.13 6.77 -10.64
N ALA A 5 -1.85 5.58 -10.10
CA ALA A 5 -2.90 4.69 -9.57
C ALA A 5 -3.58 5.28 -8.32
N ILE A 6 -2.80 5.85 -7.40
CA ILE A 6 -3.32 6.56 -6.23
C ILE A 6 -4.21 7.74 -6.64
N SER A 7 -3.80 8.50 -7.67
CA SER A 7 -4.57 9.63 -8.19
C SER A 7 -5.90 9.20 -8.79
N ALA A 8 -5.95 8.04 -9.45
CA ALA A 8 -7.19 7.47 -9.98
C ALA A 8 -8.18 7.12 -8.86
N LEU A 9 -7.69 6.53 -7.75
CA LEU A 9 -8.52 6.22 -6.57
C LEU A 9 -9.09 7.49 -5.92
N LYS A 10 -8.29 8.55 -5.81
CA LYS A 10 -8.72 9.79 -5.14
C LYS A 10 -9.97 10.43 -5.78
N SER A 11 -10.24 10.13 -7.04
CA SER A 11 -11.39 10.67 -7.79
C SER A 11 -12.73 10.06 -7.37
N ASP A 12 -12.72 8.92 -6.67
CA ASP A 12 -13.91 8.26 -6.12
C ASP A 12 -13.93 8.39 -4.58
N PRO A 13 -14.95 9.05 -3.99
CA PRO A 13 -15.12 9.13 -2.54
C PRO A 13 -15.08 7.77 -1.83
N ALA A 14 -15.57 6.71 -2.48
CA ALA A 14 -15.59 5.35 -1.94
C ALA A 14 -14.18 4.72 -1.85
N THR A 15 -13.19 5.29 -2.54
CA THR A 15 -11.80 4.79 -2.53
C THR A 15 -10.80 5.81 -1.98
N LYS A 16 -11.29 6.97 -1.52
CA LYS A 16 -10.49 8.05 -0.95
C LYS A 16 -9.66 7.58 0.25
N GLU A 17 -10.26 6.82 1.16
CA GLU A 17 -9.57 6.30 2.36
C GLU A 17 -8.35 5.45 1.98
N VAL A 18 -8.53 4.53 1.03
CA VAL A 18 -7.44 3.66 0.54
C VAL A 18 -6.39 4.44 -0.25
N SER A 19 -6.81 5.43 -1.04
CA SER A 19 -5.91 6.33 -1.76
C SER A 19 -4.99 7.08 -0.78
N ASP A 20 -5.58 7.69 0.27
CA ASP A 20 -4.84 8.44 1.28
C ASP A 20 -3.88 7.52 2.08
N ALA A 21 -4.35 6.32 2.45
CA ALA A 21 -3.54 5.31 3.13
C ALA A 21 -2.31 4.87 2.30
N LEU A 22 -2.52 4.52 1.02
CA LEU A 22 -1.44 4.15 0.11
C LEU A 22 -0.44 5.29 -0.08
N LYS A 23 -0.94 6.52 -0.23
CA LYS A 23 -0.09 7.70 -0.39
C LYS A 23 0.77 7.96 0.84
N GLN A 24 0.19 7.84 2.03
CA GLN A 24 0.91 8.01 3.29
C GLN A 24 2.04 6.98 3.42
N LEU A 25 1.78 5.71 3.14
CA LEU A 25 2.79 4.65 3.20
C LEU A 25 3.90 4.87 2.17
N THR A 26 3.56 5.13 0.90
CA THR A 26 4.53 5.39 -0.17
C THR A 26 5.47 6.54 0.19
N ASN A 27 4.92 7.68 0.63
CA ASN A 27 5.71 8.85 1.00
C ASN A 27 6.63 8.55 2.19
N SER A 28 6.12 7.81 3.18
CA SER A 28 6.87 7.49 4.39
C SER A 28 8.01 6.50 4.10
N ILE A 29 7.78 5.50 3.25
CA ILE A 29 8.83 4.56 2.81
C ILE A 29 9.93 5.30 2.04
N ALA A 30 9.55 6.21 1.14
CA ALA A 30 10.52 7.00 0.38
C ALA A 30 11.40 7.89 1.29
N ALA A 31 10.83 8.39 2.39
CA ALA A 31 11.52 9.24 3.36
C ALA A 31 12.28 8.47 4.45
N ALA A 32 11.97 7.19 4.66
CA ALA A 32 12.59 6.35 5.67
C ALA A 32 14.12 6.32 5.51
N GLN A 33 14.89 6.34 6.60
CA GLN A 33 16.37 6.25 6.57
C GLN A 33 16.88 4.95 7.18
N ASP A 34 15.97 4.21 7.81
CA ASP A 34 16.14 3.00 8.60
C ASP A 34 15.82 1.72 7.82
N LEU A 35 15.33 1.83 6.58
CA LEU A 35 15.22 0.71 5.63
C LEU A 35 16.37 0.69 4.64
N ALA A 36 16.85 -0.51 4.31
CA ALA A 36 17.75 -0.73 3.20
C ALA A 36 17.08 -0.37 1.86
N SER A 37 17.88 0.02 0.87
CA SER A 37 17.35 0.42 -0.45
C SER A 37 16.56 -0.71 -1.13
N GLU A 38 16.98 -1.96 -0.94
CA GLU A 38 16.28 -3.15 -1.46
C GLU A 38 14.89 -3.29 -0.82
N GLU A 39 14.81 -3.18 0.51
CA GLU A 39 13.55 -3.26 1.26
C GLU A 39 12.58 -2.13 0.86
N LYS A 40 13.09 -0.90 0.68
CA LYS A 40 12.29 0.22 0.19
C LYS A 40 11.72 -0.05 -1.19
N ASN A 41 12.56 -0.54 -2.11
CA ASN A 41 12.15 -0.81 -3.48
C ASN A 41 11.06 -1.89 -3.51
N GLU A 42 11.24 -2.99 -2.78
CA GLU A 42 10.24 -4.06 -2.67
C GLU A 42 8.93 -3.53 -2.04
N ALA A 43 9.02 -2.68 -1.01
CA ALA A 43 7.84 -2.14 -0.34
C ALA A 43 7.05 -1.22 -1.27
N ILE A 44 7.74 -0.38 -2.03
CA ILE A 44 7.11 0.47 -3.05
C ILE A 44 6.51 -0.37 -4.19
N GLU A 45 7.16 -1.46 -4.60
CA GLU A 45 6.63 -2.35 -5.63
C GLU A 45 5.35 -3.05 -5.17
N ILE A 46 5.32 -3.57 -3.93
CA ILE A 46 4.12 -4.11 -3.30
C ILE A 46 2.99 -3.07 -3.34
N LEU A 47 3.24 -1.84 -2.87
CA LEU A 47 2.23 -0.78 -2.88
C LEU A 47 1.79 -0.41 -4.30
N SER A 48 2.66 -0.53 -5.29
CA SER A 48 2.32 -0.32 -6.71
C SER A 48 1.33 -1.37 -7.21
N VAL A 49 1.54 -2.65 -6.86
CA VAL A 49 0.64 -3.73 -7.22
C VAL A 49 -0.71 -3.54 -6.52
N VAL A 50 -0.69 -3.23 -5.23
CA VAL A 50 -1.92 -2.97 -4.45
C VAL A 50 -2.71 -1.80 -5.04
N ALA A 51 -2.05 -0.69 -5.36
CA ALA A 51 -2.70 0.47 -5.96
C ALA A 51 -3.31 0.14 -7.34
N SER A 52 -2.59 -0.61 -8.17
CA SER A 52 -3.09 -1.06 -9.49
C SER A 52 -4.35 -1.93 -9.34
N GLU A 53 -4.30 -2.93 -8.47
CA GLU A 53 -5.44 -3.83 -8.20
C GLU A 53 -6.61 -3.07 -7.55
N ALA A 54 -6.35 -2.03 -6.76
CA ALA A 54 -7.42 -1.20 -6.21
C ALA A 54 -8.20 -0.44 -7.30
N THR A 55 -7.52 -0.03 -8.38
CA THR A 55 -8.15 0.66 -9.53
C THR A 55 -8.89 -0.30 -10.48
N ALA A 56 -8.65 -1.61 -10.38
CA ALA A 56 -9.34 -2.59 -11.20
C ALA A 56 -10.81 -2.80 -10.74
N PRO A 57 -11.73 -3.12 -11.67
CA PRO A 57 -13.09 -3.55 -11.34
C PRO A 57 -13.09 -4.71 -10.34
N LYS A 58 -14.02 -4.72 -9.37
CA LYS A 58 -14.02 -5.67 -8.23
C LYS A 58 -13.94 -7.14 -8.68
N ASP A 59 -14.62 -7.49 -9.78
CA ASP A 59 -14.65 -8.82 -10.39
C ASP A 59 -13.34 -9.23 -11.08
N LYS A 60 -12.47 -8.26 -11.40
CA LYS A 60 -11.17 -8.48 -12.07
C LYS A 60 -9.97 -8.41 -11.14
N ARG A 61 -10.17 -8.03 -9.88
CA ARG A 61 -9.10 -7.91 -8.89
C ARG A 61 -8.49 -9.27 -8.57
N LYS A 62 -7.17 -9.34 -8.52
CA LYS A 62 -6.43 -10.50 -8.03
C LYS A 62 -6.32 -10.46 -6.50
N ALA A 63 -7.46 -10.53 -5.81
CA ALA A 63 -7.53 -10.36 -4.35
C ALA A 63 -6.62 -11.33 -3.58
N SER A 64 -6.47 -12.57 -4.04
CA SER A 64 -5.56 -13.55 -3.41
C SER A 64 -4.08 -13.18 -3.54
N VAL A 65 -3.69 -12.50 -4.63
CA VAL A 65 -2.32 -11.99 -4.82
C VAL A 65 -2.11 -10.81 -3.88
N VAL A 66 -3.03 -9.84 -3.90
CA VAL A 66 -2.98 -8.65 -3.04
C VAL A 66 -2.89 -9.04 -1.56
N ASN A 67 -3.73 -9.96 -1.10
CA ASN A 67 -3.73 -10.38 0.30
C ASN A 67 -2.42 -11.03 0.74
N ARG A 68 -1.72 -11.76 -0.15
CA ARG A 68 -0.39 -12.30 0.15
C ARG A 68 0.66 -11.20 0.27
N LEU A 69 0.65 -10.23 -0.65
CA LEU A 69 1.57 -9.10 -0.61
C LEU A 69 1.35 -8.24 0.65
N LEU A 70 0.09 -7.95 0.99
CA LEU A 70 -0.26 -7.22 2.21
C LEU A 70 0.10 -7.97 3.49
N ALA A 71 0.11 -9.31 3.47
CA ALA A 71 0.56 -10.12 4.61
C ALA A 71 2.09 -10.12 4.78
N GLN A 72 2.84 -10.01 3.68
CA GLN A 72 4.31 -9.91 3.70
C GLN A 72 4.79 -8.51 4.12
N PHE A 73 4.05 -7.47 3.72
CA PHE A 73 4.45 -6.08 3.86
C PHE A 73 4.93 -5.64 5.26
N PRO A 74 4.32 -6.06 6.38
CA PRO A 74 4.78 -5.66 7.72
C PRO A 74 6.18 -6.17 8.04
N THR A 75 6.52 -7.39 7.58
CA THR A 75 7.84 -7.98 7.75
C THR A 75 8.91 -7.19 7.01
N LEU A 76 8.56 -6.65 5.85
CA LEU A 76 9.48 -5.88 5.01
C LEU A 76 9.83 -4.51 5.60
N ILE A 77 8.90 -3.91 6.34
CA ILE A 77 9.09 -2.60 7.00
C ILE A 77 9.46 -2.74 8.48
N GLN A 78 9.66 -3.96 8.99
CA GLN A 78 9.75 -4.23 10.43
C GLN A 78 10.93 -3.55 11.13
N THR A 79 11.96 -3.19 10.37
CA THR A 79 13.15 -2.47 10.83
C THR A 79 12.84 -1.01 11.16
N SER A 80 11.75 -0.45 10.62
CA SER A 80 11.28 0.90 10.91
C SER A 80 10.05 0.88 11.82
N ALA A 81 10.25 1.25 13.09
CA ALA A 81 9.16 1.41 14.04
C ALA A 81 8.14 2.46 13.57
N ALA A 82 8.60 3.54 12.92
CA ALA A 82 7.74 4.59 12.39
C ALA A 82 6.84 4.06 11.26
N LEU A 83 7.37 3.25 10.34
CA LEU A 83 6.55 2.65 9.29
C LEU A 83 5.57 1.61 9.84
N LEU A 84 5.98 0.82 10.84
CA LEU A 84 5.08 -0.13 11.52
C LEU A 84 3.90 0.59 12.19
N GLU A 85 4.11 1.73 12.83
CA GLU A 85 3.04 2.53 13.44
C GLU A 85 2.06 3.07 12.39
N ILE A 86 2.58 3.58 11.27
CA ILE A 86 1.75 4.00 10.13
C ILE A 86 0.94 2.82 9.60
N TRP A 87 1.58 1.66 9.42
CA TRP A 87 0.91 0.45 8.96
C TRP A 87 -0.21 -0.02 9.90
N GLN A 88 0.01 0.02 11.22
CA GLN A 88 -1.03 -0.32 12.19
C GLN A 88 -2.25 0.61 12.09
N THR A 89 -2.02 1.87 11.73
CA THR A 89 -3.07 2.87 11.56
C THR A 89 -3.84 2.68 10.25
N VAL A 90 -3.15 2.50 9.12
CA VAL A 90 -3.78 2.55 7.79
C VAL A 90 -3.93 1.19 7.10
N GLY A 91 -3.09 0.21 7.45
CA GLY A 91 -3.09 -1.14 6.88
C GLY A 91 -4.43 -1.86 6.95
N PRO A 92 -5.18 -1.81 8.08
CA PRO A 92 -6.51 -2.42 8.17
C PRO A 92 -7.51 -1.90 7.12
N SER A 93 -7.47 -0.60 6.78
CA SER A 93 -8.35 0.00 5.77
C SER A 93 -8.06 -0.56 4.37
N ILE A 94 -6.77 -0.70 4.04
CA ILE A 94 -6.30 -1.28 2.76
C ILE A 94 -6.73 -2.75 2.69
N ILE A 95 -6.50 -3.53 3.75
CA ILE A 95 -6.90 -4.95 3.80
C ILE A 95 -8.41 -5.10 3.65
N SER A 96 -9.21 -4.27 4.34
CA SER A 96 -10.67 -4.33 4.29
C SER A 96 -11.23 -4.03 2.89
N PHE A 97 -10.55 -3.19 2.11
CA PHE A 97 -10.98 -2.83 0.76
C PHE A 97 -10.95 -4.01 -0.23
N PHE A 98 -10.10 -5.00 0.01
CA PHE A 98 -9.96 -6.19 -0.83
C PHE A 98 -10.78 -7.40 -0.34
N LYS A 99 -11.64 -7.20 0.67
CA LYS A 99 -12.58 -8.22 1.17
C LYS A 99 -13.92 -8.23 0.42
#